data_AF-A0A926DZT6-F1
#
_entry.id   AF-A0A926DZT6-F1
#
_cell.length_a   1.000
_cell.length_b   1.000
_cell.length_c   1.000
_cell.angle_alpha   90.00
_cell.angle_beta   90.00
_cell.angle_gamma   90.00
#
_symmetry.space_group_name_H-M   'P 1'
#
loop_
_entity.id
_entity.type
_entity.pdbx_description
1 polymer ?
#
loop_
_entity_poly.entity_id
_entity_poly.type
_entity_poly.pdbx_seq_one_letter_code
_entity_poly.pdbx_strand_id
1 'polypeptide(L)'
;MKEEKKVSKKESVPSFSAMICGYTENAALRTALEDYLTMRIKKRAAPTNRALELVLQKLDRLSGGDDAVKIAILEKSTMNNWTGVFELKQEEFPAATTEKFAN
;
A
#
# COMPACT_ATOMS: atom_id res chain seq x y z
N MET A 1 9.21 11.35 -30.22
CA MET A 1 9.89 11.05 -28.95
C MET A 1 8.88 11.27 -27.83
N LYS A 2 8.51 10.23 -27.08
CA LYS A 2 7.60 10.37 -25.92
C LYS A 2 8.46 10.85 -24.75
N GLU A 3 8.54 12.16 -24.56
CA GLU A 3 9.07 12.77 -23.35
C GLU A 3 8.03 12.64 -22.24
N GLU A 4 8.16 11.61 -21.42
CA GLU A 4 7.39 11.49 -20.19
C GLU A 4 8.02 12.35 -19.10
N LYS A 5 7.42 13.55 -18.99
CA LYS A 5 7.25 14.38 -17.79
C LYS A 5 8.27 14.17 -16.66
N LYS A 6 9.23 15.11 -16.62
CA LYS A 6 9.73 15.68 -15.36
C LYS A 6 8.56 16.14 -14.49
N VAL A 7 8.49 15.66 -13.25
CA VAL A 7 7.83 16.38 -12.14
C VAL A 7 8.85 16.60 -11.05
N SER A 8 9.53 17.73 -11.17
CA SER A 8 10.23 18.39 -10.08
C SER A 8 9.19 18.98 -9.13
N LYS A 9 9.15 18.54 -7.87
CA LYS A 9 8.81 19.41 -6.73
C LYS A 9 9.25 18.75 -5.41
N LYS A 10 10.45 19.11 -4.98
CA LYS A 10 10.80 19.18 -3.55
C LYS A 10 10.07 20.40 -2.96
N GLU A 11 9.60 20.25 -1.72
CA GLU A 11 9.40 21.24 -0.63
C GLU A 11 7.99 21.34 -0.01
N SER A 12 7.96 21.13 1.31
CA SER A 12 7.01 21.64 2.32
C SER A 12 5.66 20.93 2.55
N VAL A 13 5.67 19.60 2.68
CA VAL A 13 4.70 18.82 3.48
C VAL A 13 5.51 17.70 4.13
N PRO A 14 5.21 17.21 5.35
CA PRO A 14 5.87 16.01 5.85
C PRO A 14 5.65 14.93 4.79
N SER A 15 6.73 14.59 4.10
CA SER A 15 6.63 13.78 2.89
C SER A 15 6.08 12.43 3.30
N PHE A 16 5.07 11.91 2.59
CA PHE A 16 4.59 10.55 2.85
C PHE A 16 5.75 9.55 2.82
N SER A 17 6.77 9.80 2.00
CA SER A 17 8.03 9.04 1.97
C SER A 17 8.77 9.06 3.32
N ALA A 18 8.80 10.18 4.05
CA ALA A 18 9.41 10.23 5.38
C ALA A 18 8.64 9.39 6.41
N MET A 19 7.30 9.41 6.34
CA MET A 19 6.44 8.57 7.19
C MET A 19 6.62 7.08 6.87
N ILE A 20 6.75 6.72 5.59
CA ILE A 20 7.02 5.35 5.14
C ILE A 20 8.41 4.89 5.58
N CYS A 21 9.44 5.74 5.41
CA CYS A 21 10.81 5.45 5.82
C CYS A 21 10.94 5.20 7.32
N GLY A 22 10.20 5.95 8.15
CA GLY A 22 10.17 5.75 9.60
C GLY A 22 9.28 4.60 10.09
N TYR A 23 8.37 4.10 9.24
CA TYR A 23 7.44 3.03 9.59
C TYR A 23 8.04 1.62 9.39
N THR A 24 8.81 1.41 8.32
CA THR A 24 9.39 0.11 8.00
C THR A 24 10.75 0.25 7.33
N GLU A 25 11.63 -0.73 7.55
CA GLU A 25 12.90 -0.90 6.83
C GLU A 25 12.78 -1.82 5.60
N ASN A 26 11.67 -2.54 5.47
CA ASN A 26 11.44 -3.50 4.41
C ASN A 26 11.20 -2.81 3.07
N ALA A 27 12.11 -3.02 2.11
CA ALA A 27 12.03 -2.39 0.79
C ALA A 27 10.73 -2.74 0.04
N ALA A 28 10.27 -3.99 0.11
CA ALA A 28 9.05 -4.42 -0.58
C ALA A 28 7.81 -3.73 0.00
N LEU A 29 7.72 -3.61 1.33
CA LEU A 29 6.63 -2.90 1.99
C LEU A 29 6.64 -1.40 1.68
N ARG A 30 7.83 -0.78 1.60
CA ARG A 30 7.97 0.62 1.18
C ARG A 30 7.43 0.84 -0.23
N THR A 31 7.82 -0.01 -1.18
CA THR A 31 7.34 0.07 -2.57
C THR A 31 5.82 -0.09 -2.64
N ALA A 32 5.24 -1.07 -1.93
CA ALA A 32 3.80 -1.26 -1.89
C ALA A 32 3.04 -0.03 -1.34
N LEU A 33 3.59 0.64 -0.32
CA LEU A 33 3.03 1.88 0.24
C LEU A 33 3.14 3.06 -0.76
N GLU A 34 4.27 3.18 -1.46
CA GLU A 34 4.47 4.21 -2.49
C GLU A 34 3.51 4.02 -3.68
N ASP A 35 3.33 2.78 -4.14
CA ASP A 35 2.40 2.44 -5.21
C ASP A 35 0.95 2.74 -4.81
N TYR A 36 0.58 2.41 -3.57
CA TYR A 36 -0.73 2.71 -3.00
C TYR A 36 -1.01 4.23 -2.98
N LEU A 37 -0.02 5.03 -2.55
CA LEU A 37 -0.13 6.49 -2.55
C LEU A 37 -0.22 7.05 -3.97
N THR A 38 0.61 6.55 -4.89
CA THR A 38 0.60 6.93 -6.30
C THR A 38 -0.78 6.68 -6.91
N MET A 39 -1.39 5.53 -6.63
CA MET A 39 -2.76 5.21 -7.04
C MET A 39 -3.77 6.20 -6.47
N ARG A 40 -3.72 6.53 -5.17
CA ARG A 40 -4.64 7.50 -4.56
C ARG A 40 -4.53 8.91 -5.14
N ILE A 41 -3.31 9.36 -5.41
CA ILE A 41 -3.05 10.65 -6.07
C ILE A 41 -3.66 10.63 -7.48
N LYS A 42 -3.45 9.55 -8.25
CA LYS A 42 -4.06 9.36 -9.58
C LYS A 42 -5.59 9.37 -9.53
N LYS A 43 -6.20 8.81 -8.49
CA LYS A 43 -7.66 8.81 -8.26
C LYS A 43 -8.22 10.16 -7.77
N ARG A 44 -7.40 11.23 -7.76
CA ARG A 44 -7.77 12.58 -7.24
C ARG A 44 -8.22 12.56 -5.76
N ALA A 45 -7.81 11.55 -5.01
CA ALA A 45 -8.11 11.38 -3.59
C ALA A 45 -6.80 11.39 -2.80
N ALA A 46 -6.08 12.51 -2.88
CA ALA A 46 -4.83 12.69 -2.14
C ALA A 46 -5.11 12.48 -0.64
N PRO A 47 -4.50 11.45 -0.01
CA PRO A 47 -4.73 11.19 1.40
C PRO A 47 -4.15 12.35 2.22
N THR A 48 -4.78 12.67 3.35
CA THR A 48 -4.15 13.54 4.36
C THR A 48 -3.14 12.73 5.16
N ASN A 49 -2.20 13.39 5.86
CA ASN A 49 -1.24 12.70 6.74
C ASN A 49 -1.96 11.81 7.77
N ARG A 50 -3.06 12.32 8.34
CA ARG A 50 -3.88 11.55 9.27
C ARG A 50 -4.54 10.31 8.62
N ALA A 51 -4.93 10.42 7.36
CA ALA A 51 -5.47 9.27 6.63
C ALA A 51 -4.41 8.20 6.40
N LEU A 52 -3.15 8.59 6.12
CA LEU A 52 -2.05 7.63 6.01
C LEU A 52 -1.78 6.94 7.36
N GLU A 53 -1.71 7.68 8.46
CA GLU A 53 -1.57 7.09 9.81
C GLU A 53 -2.67 6.10 10.14
N LEU A 54 -3.94 6.43 9.82
CA LEU A 54 -5.07 5.52 10.01
C LEU A 54 -4.93 4.25 9.18
N VAL A 55 -4.45 4.37 7.94
CA VAL A 55 -4.18 3.23 7.08
C VAL A 55 -3.08 2.35 7.67
N LEU A 56 -1.96 2.93 8.12
CA LEU A 56 -0.85 2.20 8.73
C LEU A 56 -1.30 1.47 10.02
N GLN A 57 -2.02 2.14 10.92
CA GLN A 57 -2.57 1.53 12.13
C GLN A 57 -3.52 0.38 11.81
N LYS A 58 -4.38 0.53 10.79
CA LYS A 58 -5.28 -0.54 10.37
C LYS A 58 -4.51 -1.69 9.72
N LEU A 59 -3.46 -1.39 8.96
CA LEU A 59 -2.59 -2.36 8.32
C LEU A 59 -1.88 -3.24 9.37
N ASP A 60 -1.35 -2.65 10.44
CA ASP A 60 -0.77 -3.40 11.57
C ASP A 60 -1.80 -4.31 12.25
N ARG A 61 -3.01 -3.79 12.49
CA ARG A 61 -4.09 -4.58 13.12
C ARG A 61 -4.52 -5.77 12.26
N LEU A 62 -4.56 -5.61 10.94
CA LEU A 62 -4.98 -6.64 10.00
C LEU A 62 -3.88 -7.66 9.71
N SER A 63 -2.62 -7.22 9.69
CA SER A 63 -1.47 -8.09 9.42
C SER A 63 -0.95 -8.84 10.63
N GLY A 64 -1.34 -8.43 11.85
CA GLY A 64 -0.75 -8.96 13.08
C GLY A 64 0.74 -8.64 13.22
N GLY A 65 1.25 -7.67 12.46
CA GLY A 65 2.67 -7.31 12.41
C GLY A 65 3.49 -8.02 11.33
N ASP A 66 2.88 -8.88 10.51
CA ASP A 66 3.59 -9.59 9.42
C ASP A 66 3.70 -8.73 8.15
N ASP A 67 4.92 -8.38 7.75
CA ASP A 67 5.19 -7.54 6.58
C ASP A 67 4.68 -8.14 5.26
N ALA A 68 4.69 -9.47 5.08
CA ALA A 68 4.18 -10.10 3.87
C ALA A 68 2.66 -9.94 3.76
N VAL A 69 1.94 -10.06 4.88
CA VAL A 69 0.49 -9.81 4.93
C VAL A 69 0.18 -8.34 4.67
N LYS A 70 0.99 -7.41 5.20
CA LYS A 70 0.85 -5.97 4.91
C LYS A 70 0.96 -5.67 3.41
N ILE A 71 1.96 -6.25 2.75
CA ILE A 71 2.17 -6.09 1.30
C ILE A 71 0.96 -6.61 0.54
N ALA A 72 0.50 -7.83 0.83
CA ALA A 72 -0.64 -8.42 0.14
C ALA A 72 -1.94 -7.59 0.30
N ILE A 73 -2.19 -7.02 1.49
CA ILE A 73 -3.32 -6.10 1.71
C ILE A 73 -3.20 -4.84 0.84
N LEU A 74 -2.01 -4.25 0.76
CA LEU A 74 -1.76 -3.05 -0.04
C LEU A 74 -1.89 -3.32 -1.54
N GLU A 75 -1.33 -4.41 -2.02
CA GLU A 75 -1.44 -4.86 -3.42
C GLU A 75 -2.91 -5.08 -3.80
N LYS A 76 -3.68 -5.78 -2.96
CA LYS A 76 -5.12 -5.97 -3.16
C LYS A 76 -5.85 -4.64 -3.20
N SER A 77 -5.54 -3.72 -2.30
CA SER A 77 -6.14 -2.40 -2.28
C SER A 77 -5.81 -1.61 -3.55
N THR A 78 -4.59 -1.76 -4.07
CA THR A 78 -4.14 -1.13 -5.32
C THR A 78 -4.85 -1.72 -6.53
N MET A 79 -4.93 -3.06 -6.62
CA MET A 79 -5.63 -3.78 -7.69
C MET A 79 -7.12 -3.39 -7.77
N ASN A 80 -7.78 -3.26 -6.61
CA ASN A 80 -9.20 -2.91 -6.54
C ASN A 80 -9.47 -1.39 -6.49
N ASN A 81 -8.44 -0.56 -6.58
CA ASN A 81 -8.54 0.90 -6.47
C ASN A 81 -9.25 1.39 -5.19
N TRP A 82 -9.05 0.69 -4.07
CA TRP A 82 -9.68 1.00 -2.80
C TRP A 82 -8.98 2.14 -2.06
N THR A 83 -9.79 3.01 -1.45
CA THR A 83 -9.33 4.12 -0.60
C THR A 83 -9.17 3.70 0.86
N GLY A 84 -8.98 2.42 1.14
CA GLY A 84 -8.73 1.91 2.49
C GLY A 84 -8.17 0.51 2.42
N VAL A 85 -7.54 0.07 3.52
CA VAL A 85 -7.05 -1.29 3.68
C VAL A 85 -8.11 -2.16 4.36
N PHE A 86 -8.23 -3.40 3.94
CA PHE A 86 -9.22 -4.37 4.40
C PHE A 86 -8.55 -5.73 4.63
N GLU A 87 -9.19 -6.55 5.45
CA GLU A 87 -8.69 -7.89 5.77
C GLU A 87 -8.58 -8.75 4.50
N LEU A 88 -7.52 -9.54 4.43
CA LEU A 88 -7.42 -10.62 3.45
C LEU A 88 -8.34 -11.74 3.91
N LYS A 89 -9.15 -12.26 2.99
CA LYS A 89 -9.94 -13.45 3.30
C LYS A 89 -8.98 -14.63 3.47
N GLN A 90 -9.37 -15.62 4.26
CA GLN A 90 -8.53 -16.80 4.56
C GLN A 90 -7.97 -17.50 3.30
N GLU A 91 -8.62 -17.34 2.15
CA GLU A 91 -8.18 -17.88 0.84
C GLU A 91 -7.02 -17.10 0.18
N GLU A 92 -6.67 -15.92 0.69
CA GLU A 92 -5.64 -15.02 0.13
C GLU A 92 -4.39 -14.90 1.00
N PHE A 93 -4.31 -15.65 2.11
CA PHE A 93 -3.06 -15.74 2.86
C PHE A 93 -2.03 -16.53 2.04
N PRO A 94 -0.76 -16.09 1.96
CA PRO A 94 0.28 -16.80 1.21
C PRO A 94 0.71 -18.15 1.81
N ALA A 95 -0.09 -18.74 2.72
CA ALA A 95 0.13 -20.07 3.27
C ALA A 95 -1.00 -21.00 2.86
N ALA A 96 -0.66 -21.94 1.96
CA ALA A 96 -1.47 -23.03 1.40
C ALA A 96 -2.44 -22.64 0.28
N THR A 97 -1.89 -22.50 -0.93
CA THR A 97 -2.61 -22.78 -2.17
C THR A 97 -3.13 -24.21 -2.13
N THR A 98 -4.35 -24.40 -1.62
CA THR A 98 -5.17 -25.56 -1.96
C THR A 98 -5.53 -25.41 -3.44
N GLU A 99 -4.86 -26.17 -4.29
CA GLU A 99 -5.26 -26.49 -5.65
C GLU A 99 -6.78 -26.73 -5.71
N LYS A 100 -7.53 -25.72 -6.14
CA LYS A 100 -8.86 -25.92 -6.72
C LYS A 100 -8.74 -25.73 -8.22
N PHE A 101 -7.96 -26.59 -8.85
CA PHE A 101 -8.25 -26.99 -10.23
C PHE A 101 -9.20 -28.19 -10.13
N ALA A 102 -10.50 -27.88 -10.12
CA ALA A 102 -11.56 -28.85 -10.21
C ALA A 102 -11.91 -29.10 -11.68
N ASN A 103 -12.04 -30.40 -12.01
CA ASN A 103 -12.74 -31.05 -13.13
C ASN A 103 -12.15 -30.96 -14.55
#